data_AF-A0A376TTM1-F1
#
_entry.id   AF-A0A376TTM1-F1
#
_cell.length_a   1.000
_cell.length_b   1.000
_cell.length_c   1.000
_cell.angle_alpha   90.00
_cell.angle_beta   90.00
_cell.angle_gamma   90.00
#
_symmetry.space_group_name_H-M   'P 1'
#
loop_
_entity.id
_entity.type
_entity.pdbx_description
1 polymer ?
#
loop_
_entity_poly.entity_id
_entity_poly.type
_entity_poly.pdbx_seq_one_letter_code
_entity_poly.pdbx_strand_id
1 'polypeptide(L)'
;MLDDAATALGIDPVEIRLRNAAREGDANPLTGKRIYSAGLPECLEKGRKIFEWEKRRAECQNQQGNLRRGVGVACFSYTSNTWPVGVEIAGARLLMNQDGTINVQSGATEIGQGADTVFSQMVAETVGVRSATFALFQLKIPTLRRSIPAHLPHARAMLPRLRCAVRHYY
;
A
#
# COMPACT_ATOMS: atom_id res chain seq x y z
N MET A 1 22.91 -11.92 -5.70
CA MET A 1 22.56 -13.32 -5.36
C MET A 1 21.52 -13.91 -6.31
N LEU A 2 20.29 -13.38 -6.42
CA LEU A 2 19.29 -13.98 -7.33
C LEU A 2 19.63 -13.76 -8.82
N ASP A 3 20.17 -12.59 -9.18
CA ASP A 3 20.61 -12.32 -10.56
C ASP A 3 21.85 -13.12 -10.95
N ASP A 4 22.76 -13.36 -10.01
CA ASP A 4 23.92 -14.23 -10.22
C ASP A 4 23.47 -15.68 -10.45
N ALA A 5 22.47 -16.14 -9.69
CA ALA A 5 21.87 -17.47 -9.87
C ALA A 5 21.16 -17.59 -11.24
N ALA A 6 20.42 -16.56 -11.66
CA ALA A 6 19.83 -16.52 -13.01
C ALA A 6 20.90 -16.62 -14.09
N THR A 7 22.00 -15.89 -13.94
CA THR A 7 23.13 -15.90 -14.89
C THR A 7 23.79 -17.28 -14.93
N ALA A 8 24.08 -17.88 -13.78
CA ALA A 8 24.70 -19.20 -13.69
C ALA A 8 23.82 -20.31 -14.26
N LEU A 9 22.49 -20.20 -14.11
CA LEU A 9 21.53 -21.19 -14.60
C LEU A 9 21.03 -20.92 -16.03
N GLY A 10 21.40 -19.80 -16.65
CA GLY A 10 20.89 -19.38 -17.95
C GLY A 10 19.38 -19.10 -17.97
N ILE A 11 18.77 -18.82 -16.80
CA ILE A 11 17.35 -18.56 -16.66
C ILE A 11 17.09 -17.05 -16.76
N ASP A 12 15.95 -16.66 -17.33
CA ASP A 12 15.55 -15.26 -17.35
C ASP A 12 15.36 -14.69 -15.92
N PRO A 13 15.86 -13.47 -15.63
CA PRO A 13 15.73 -12.85 -14.31
C PRO A 13 14.28 -12.67 -13.83
N VAL A 14 13.32 -12.46 -14.72
CA VAL A 14 11.89 -12.40 -14.37
C VAL A 14 11.37 -13.80 -14.05
N GLU A 15 11.75 -14.78 -14.87
CA GLU A 15 11.33 -16.18 -14.70
C GLU A 15 11.83 -16.78 -13.38
N ILE A 16 13.10 -16.57 -13.00
CA ILE A 16 13.59 -17.06 -11.71
C ILE A 16 12.82 -16.44 -10.54
N ARG A 17 12.40 -15.17 -10.65
CA ARG A 17 11.59 -14.49 -9.64
C ARG A 17 10.18 -15.05 -9.58
N LEU A 18 9.56 -15.36 -10.73
CA LEU A 18 8.23 -15.98 -10.80
C LEU A 18 8.21 -17.39 -10.21
N ARG A 19 9.28 -18.17 -10.40
CA ARG A 19 9.43 -19.51 -9.82
C ARG A 19 9.60 -19.48 -8.30
N ASN A 20 10.26 -18.47 -7.77
CA ASN A 20 10.53 -18.31 -6.34
C ASN A 20 9.55 -17.37 -5.62
N ALA A 21 8.57 -16.80 -6.34
CA ALA A 21 7.60 -15.89 -5.75
C ALA A 21 6.62 -16.66 -4.86
N ALA A 22 6.39 -16.13 -3.66
CA ALA A 22 5.40 -16.66 -2.73
C ALA A 22 3.99 -16.67 -3.36
N ARG A 23 3.23 -17.72 -3.05
CA ARG A 23 1.88 -17.97 -3.54
C ARG A 23 0.87 -17.86 -2.41
N GLU A 24 -0.38 -17.74 -2.80
CA GLU A 24 -1.48 -17.84 -1.86
C GLU A 24 -1.47 -19.21 -1.19
N GLY A 25 -1.62 -19.24 0.13
CA GLY A 25 -1.56 -20.45 0.94
C GLY A 25 -0.18 -20.77 1.52
N ASP A 26 0.90 -20.18 1.01
CA ASP A 26 2.24 -20.35 1.56
C ASP A 26 2.34 -19.79 2.98
N ALA A 27 3.28 -20.32 3.78
CA ALA A 27 3.59 -19.79 5.09
C ALA A 27 4.79 -18.84 5.00
N ASN A 28 4.65 -17.64 5.55
CA ASN A 28 5.77 -16.72 5.70
C ASN A 28 6.80 -17.33 6.67
N PRO A 29 8.07 -17.55 6.25
CA PRO A 29 9.06 -18.26 7.06
C PRO A 29 9.46 -17.51 8.34
N LEU A 30 9.32 -16.18 8.37
CA LEU A 30 9.69 -15.36 9.54
C LEU A 30 8.56 -15.28 10.57
N THR A 31 7.30 -15.26 10.12
CA THR A 31 6.15 -15.04 11.01
C THR A 31 5.29 -16.27 11.21
N GLY A 32 5.48 -17.32 10.41
CA GLY A 32 4.61 -18.50 10.34
C GLY A 32 3.21 -18.21 9.79
N LYS A 33 2.90 -16.96 9.43
CA LYS A 33 1.56 -16.56 9.00
C LYS A 33 1.30 -17.03 7.57
N ARG A 34 0.09 -17.53 7.35
CA ARG A 34 -0.40 -17.88 6.01
C ARG A 34 -0.56 -16.63 5.15
N ILE A 35 -0.11 -16.71 3.91
CA ILE A 35 -0.32 -15.69 2.88
C ILE A 35 -1.73 -15.88 2.31
N TYR A 36 -2.62 -14.92 2.57
CA TYR A 36 -4.01 -14.96 2.10
C TYR A 36 -4.19 -14.42 0.69
N SER A 37 -3.24 -13.64 0.19
CA SER A 37 -3.26 -13.14 -1.19
C SER A 37 -1.83 -12.85 -1.65
N ALA A 38 -1.54 -13.14 -2.91
CA ALA A 38 -0.20 -12.99 -3.49
C ALA A 38 -0.28 -12.33 -4.87
N GLY A 39 -0.23 -11.00 -4.90
CA GLY A 39 -0.26 -10.22 -6.15
C GLY A 39 1.11 -10.08 -6.85
N LEU A 40 2.21 -10.44 -6.20
CA LEU A 40 3.56 -10.26 -6.74
C LEU A 40 3.79 -10.94 -8.10
N PRO A 41 3.35 -12.21 -8.32
CA PRO A 41 3.49 -12.85 -9.62
C PRO A 41 2.72 -12.12 -10.73
N GLU A 42 1.52 -11.64 -10.43
CA GLU A 42 0.70 -10.88 -11.38
C GLU A 42 1.36 -9.53 -11.72
N CYS A 43 1.92 -8.84 -10.72
CA CYS A 43 2.66 -7.59 -10.92
C CYS A 43 3.89 -7.79 -11.81
N LEU A 44 4.66 -8.86 -11.59
CA LEU A 44 5.82 -9.20 -12.41
C LEU A 44 5.41 -9.48 -13.87
N GLU A 45 4.36 -10.27 -14.06
CA GLU A 45 3.87 -10.64 -15.39
C GLU A 45 3.32 -9.42 -16.16
N LYS A 46 2.54 -8.56 -15.48
CA LYS A 46 2.07 -7.30 -16.07
C LYS A 46 3.22 -6.34 -16.38
N GLY A 47 4.17 -6.20 -15.45
CA GLY A 47 5.35 -5.37 -15.63
C GLY A 47 6.19 -5.81 -16.82
N ARG A 48 6.41 -7.14 -16.96
CA ARG A 48 7.09 -7.75 -18.10
C ARG A 48 6.47 -7.33 -19.44
N LYS A 49 5.13 -7.40 -19.54
CA LYS A 49 4.37 -7.04 -20.75
C LYS A 49 4.43 -5.54 -21.03
N ILE A 50 4.11 -4.69 -20.04
CA ILE A 50 4.04 -3.23 -20.22
C ILE A 50 5.42 -2.65 -20.55
N PHE A 51 6.49 -3.21 -19.98
CA PHE A 51 7.86 -2.77 -20.23
C PHE A 51 8.43 -3.29 -21.56
N GLU A 52 7.75 -4.22 -22.25
CA GLU A 52 8.28 -4.92 -23.44
C GLU A 52 9.62 -5.62 -23.15
N TRP A 53 9.67 -6.39 -22.05
CA TRP A 53 10.89 -6.97 -21.50
C TRP A 53 11.74 -7.73 -22.53
N GLU A 54 11.12 -8.63 -23.30
CA GLU A 54 11.82 -9.48 -24.26
C GLU A 54 12.51 -8.65 -25.34
N LYS A 55 11.81 -7.65 -25.87
CA LYS A 55 12.33 -6.74 -26.91
C LYS A 55 13.49 -5.89 -26.36
N ARG A 56 13.29 -5.21 -25.23
CA ARG A 56 14.31 -4.34 -24.63
C ARG A 56 15.56 -5.12 -24.18
N ARG A 57 15.38 -6.35 -23.72
CA ARG A 57 16.49 -7.22 -23.34
C ARG A 57 17.31 -7.65 -24.55
N ALA A 58 16.65 -8.01 -25.67
CA ALA A 58 17.33 -8.32 -26.92
C ALA A 58 18.11 -7.11 -27.46
N GLU A 59 17.51 -5.91 -27.40
CA GLU A 59 18.19 -4.65 -27.77
C GLU A 59 19.43 -4.38 -26.90
N CYS A 60 19.42 -4.74 -25.62
CA CYS A 60 20.57 -4.58 -24.73
C CYS A 60 21.69 -5.60 -24.98
N GLN A 61 21.36 -6.82 -25.42
CA GLN A 61 22.34 -7.86 -25.72
C GLN A 61 23.11 -7.58 -27.01
N ASN A 62 22.49 -6.91 -27.98
CA ASN A 62 23.07 -6.66 -29.31
C ASN A 62 23.86 -5.34 -29.41
N GLN A 63 24.19 -4.69 -28.29
CA GLN A 63 24.88 -3.39 -28.32
C GLN A 63 26.38 -3.53 -28.57
N GLN A 64 26.91 -2.64 -29.44
CA GLN A 64 28.33 -2.54 -29.75
C GLN A 64 28.92 -1.22 -29.24
N GLY A 65 30.23 -1.19 -29.01
CA GLY A 65 30.96 -0.01 -28.52
C GLY A 65 31.15 0.05 -27.00
N ASN A 66 31.77 1.15 -26.55
CA ASN A 66 32.19 1.34 -25.16
C ASN A 66 31.08 1.83 -24.23
N LEU A 67 29.98 2.34 -24.77
CA LEU A 67 28.80 2.76 -24.00
C LEU A 67 27.68 1.75 -24.20
N ARG A 68 27.19 1.17 -23.11
CA ARG A 68 26.14 0.15 -23.11
C ARG A 68 25.02 0.50 -22.13
N ARG A 69 23.81 0.03 -22.43
CA ARG A 69 22.63 0.13 -21.56
C ARG A 69 22.26 -1.25 -21.04
N GLY A 70 21.87 -1.31 -19.77
CA GLY A 70 21.36 -2.51 -19.12
C GLY A 70 19.86 -2.40 -18.85
N VAL A 71 19.20 -3.54 -18.83
CA VAL A 71 17.84 -3.69 -18.28
C VAL A 71 17.89 -4.63 -17.09
N GLY A 72 17.10 -4.32 -16.07
CA GLY A 72 17.03 -5.09 -14.83
C GLY A 72 15.61 -5.13 -14.30
N VAL A 73 15.35 -6.11 -13.44
CA VAL A 73 14.06 -6.28 -12.78
C VAL A 73 14.27 -6.38 -11.27
N ALA A 74 13.45 -5.66 -10.52
CA ALA A 74 13.38 -5.76 -9.07
C ALA A 74 11.92 -5.96 -8.66
N CYS A 75 11.71 -6.72 -7.58
CA CYS A 75 10.41 -6.96 -7.02
C CYS A 75 10.50 -6.94 -5.50
N PHE A 76 9.47 -6.45 -4.84
CA PHE A 76 9.45 -6.29 -3.40
C PHE A 76 8.05 -6.57 -2.88
N SER A 77 8.00 -7.23 -1.72
CA SER A 77 6.78 -7.42 -0.94
C SER A 77 7.05 -6.93 0.47
N TYR A 78 6.09 -6.19 1.03
CA TYR A 78 6.21 -5.61 2.36
C TYR A 78 4.96 -5.91 3.18
N THR A 79 5.16 -6.35 4.41
CA THR A 79 4.07 -6.60 5.35
C THR A 79 3.64 -5.30 6.02
N SER A 80 2.35 -5.01 6.00
CA SER A 80 1.76 -3.82 6.64
C SER A 80 1.36 -4.10 8.10
N ASN A 81 2.31 -4.12 9.02
CA ASN A 81 2.05 -4.27 10.47
C ASN A 81 3.25 -3.81 11.30
N THR A 82 3.01 -3.33 12.53
CA THR A 82 4.06 -3.05 13.50
C THR A 82 4.61 -4.35 14.10
N TRP A 83 5.91 -4.60 13.99
CA TRP A 83 6.57 -5.67 14.74
C TRP A 83 6.68 -5.29 16.24
N PRO A 84 6.53 -6.22 17.21
CA PRO A 84 6.29 -7.67 17.09
C PRO A 84 4.81 -8.09 17.15
N VAL A 85 3.93 -7.25 17.68
CA VAL A 85 2.56 -7.66 18.03
C VAL A 85 1.59 -7.52 16.84
N GLY A 86 1.93 -6.72 15.84
CA GLY A 86 1.11 -6.47 14.65
C GLY A 86 -0.14 -5.64 14.92
N VAL A 87 -0.21 -4.96 16.08
CA VAL A 87 -1.41 -4.21 16.50
C VAL A 87 -1.35 -2.79 15.98
N GLU A 88 -2.18 -2.51 14.98
CA GLU A 88 -2.38 -1.17 14.42
C GLU A 88 -3.66 -0.57 15.03
N ILE A 89 -3.51 0.37 15.98
CA ILE A 89 -4.66 1.05 16.61
C ILE A 89 -4.95 2.34 15.86
N ALA A 90 -6.14 2.43 15.25
CA ALA A 90 -6.64 3.63 14.59
C ALA A 90 -7.95 4.10 15.24
N GLY A 91 -8.12 5.42 15.35
CA GLY A 91 -9.31 6.07 15.87
C GLY A 91 -9.65 7.33 15.06
N ALA A 92 -10.95 7.58 14.89
CA ALA A 92 -11.48 8.73 14.18
C ALA A 92 -12.71 9.28 14.91
N ARG A 93 -12.91 10.59 14.86
CA ARG A 93 -14.12 11.26 15.35
C ARG A 93 -14.69 12.14 14.24
N LEU A 94 -16.00 12.04 14.04
CA LEU A 94 -16.75 12.87 13.11
C LEU A 94 -17.59 13.86 13.91
N LEU A 95 -17.69 15.12 13.48
CA LEU A 95 -18.62 16.08 14.05
C LEU A 95 -19.40 16.74 12.91
N MET A 96 -20.72 16.60 12.94
CA MET A 96 -21.60 17.31 12.01
C MET A 96 -22.03 18.64 12.64
N ASN A 97 -21.77 19.74 11.95
CA ASN A 97 -22.17 21.07 12.37
C ASN A 97 -23.59 21.38 11.88
N GLN A 98 -24.22 22.40 12.47
CA GLN A 98 -25.59 22.80 12.12
C GLN A 98 -25.72 23.34 10.69
N ASP A 99 -24.64 23.82 10.10
CA ASP A 99 -24.57 24.28 8.69
C ASP A 99 -24.44 23.12 7.68
N GLY A 100 -24.44 21.87 8.17
CA GLY A 100 -24.30 20.67 7.33
C GLY A 100 -22.85 20.31 6.99
N THR A 101 -21.86 21.06 7.48
CA THR A 101 -20.45 20.69 7.32
C THR A 101 -20.05 19.56 8.27
N ILE A 102 -19.09 18.74 7.87
CA ILE A 102 -18.59 17.62 8.65
C ILE A 102 -17.10 17.80 8.92
N ASN A 103 -16.74 17.87 10.19
CA ASN A 103 -15.35 17.87 10.67
C ASN A 103 -14.88 16.43 10.90
N VAL A 104 -13.72 16.09 10.36
CA VAL A 104 -13.08 14.77 10.54
C VAL A 104 -11.82 14.94 11.39
N GLN A 105 -11.76 14.23 12.51
CA GLN A 105 -10.60 14.22 13.40
C GLN A 105 -9.98 12.82 13.39
N SER A 106 -8.69 12.76 13.09
CA SER A 106 -7.90 11.53 13.05
C SER A 106 -6.60 11.70 13.84
N GLY A 107 -6.09 10.62 14.42
CA GLY A 107 -4.73 10.58 14.97
C GLY A 107 -3.64 10.36 13.90
N ALA A 108 -4.03 10.18 12.63
CA ALA A 108 -3.08 10.03 11.53
C ALA A 108 -2.49 11.38 11.14
N THR A 109 -1.15 11.47 11.15
CA THR A 109 -0.44 12.66 10.68
C THR A 109 -0.35 12.64 9.15
N GLU A 110 -0.84 13.70 8.52
CA GLU A 110 -0.64 13.96 7.10
C GLU A 110 0.69 14.68 6.87
N ILE A 111 1.55 14.12 6.03
CA ILE A 111 2.88 14.65 5.68
C ILE A 111 3.10 14.74 4.16
N GLY A 112 2.05 14.58 3.34
CA GLY A 112 2.08 14.60 1.88
C GLY A 112 1.66 13.28 1.21
N GLN A 113 1.29 12.25 1.96
CA GLN A 113 0.81 10.97 1.44
C GLN A 113 -0.66 11.01 0.96
N GLY A 114 -1.41 12.07 1.27
CA GLY A 114 -2.79 12.28 0.84
C GLY A 114 -3.85 11.58 1.69
N ALA A 115 -3.57 11.29 2.96
CA ALA A 115 -4.49 10.68 3.91
C ALA A 115 -5.76 11.53 4.10
N ASP A 116 -5.63 12.86 4.23
CA ASP A 116 -6.77 13.78 4.38
C ASP A 116 -7.75 13.69 3.19
N THR A 117 -7.21 13.60 1.98
CA THR A 117 -8.01 13.45 0.75
C THR A 117 -8.78 12.14 0.78
N VAL A 118 -8.09 11.02 1.06
CA VAL A 118 -8.72 9.71 1.05
C VAL A 118 -9.73 9.57 2.20
N PHE A 119 -9.43 10.09 3.40
CA PHE A 119 -10.37 10.07 4.51
C PHE A 119 -11.63 10.90 4.22
N SER A 120 -11.50 12.05 3.56
CA SER A 120 -12.66 12.84 3.13
C SER A 120 -13.55 12.06 2.18
N GLN A 121 -12.96 11.38 1.20
CA GLN A 121 -13.71 10.54 0.25
C GLN A 121 -14.41 9.38 0.95
N MET A 122 -13.75 8.72 1.91
CA MET A 122 -14.36 7.65 2.70
C MET A 122 -15.54 8.13 3.54
N VAL A 123 -15.42 9.30 4.16
CA VAL A 123 -16.52 9.88 4.95
C VAL A 123 -17.67 10.29 4.04
N ALA A 124 -17.38 10.90 2.89
CA ALA A 124 -18.36 11.25 1.87
C ALA A 124 -19.18 10.03 1.43
N GLU A 125 -18.49 8.94 1.08
CA GLU A 125 -19.12 7.67 0.69
C GLU A 125 -19.94 7.07 1.84
N THR A 126 -19.43 7.13 3.07
CA THR A 126 -20.09 6.52 4.24
C THR A 126 -21.35 7.30 4.67
N VAL A 127 -21.32 8.63 4.57
CA VAL A 127 -22.45 9.51 4.96
C VAL A 127 -23.42 9.73 3.79
N GLY A 128 -23.02 9.42 2.55
CA GLY A 128 -23.85 9.59 1.35
C GLY A 128 -23.89 11.03 0.84
N VAL A 129 -22.86 11.84 1.12
CA VAL A 129 -22.76 13.23 0.69
C VAL A 129 -21.63 13.41 -0.33
N ARG A 130 -21.65 14.52 -1.09
CA ARG A 130 -20.56 14.84 -2.03
C ARG A 130 -19.31 15.27 -1.28
N SER A 131 -18.14 14.87 -1.78
CA SER A 131 -16.82 15.14 -1.16
C SER A 131 -16.43 16.62 -1.05
N ALA A 132 -17.21 17.54 -1.62
CA ALA A 132 -16.95 18.98 -1.58
C ALA A 132 -17.46 19.68 -0.31
N THR A 133 -18.23 19.01 0.56
CA THR A 133 -18.85 19.62 1.76
C THR A 133 -17.99 19.49 3.03
N PHE A 134 -16.75 19.02 2.92
CA PHE A 134 -15.90 18.74 4.09
C PHE A 134 -14.96 19.91 4.40
N ALA A 135 -15.07 20.44 5.61
CA ALA A 135 -14.18 21.45 6.13
C ALA A 135 -13.28 20.84 7.21
N LEU A 136 -11.98 21.07 7.05
CA LEU A 136 -10.93 21.03 8.08
C LEU A 136 -10.67 19.69 8.81
N PHE A 137 -9.54 19.06 8.44
CA PHE A 137 -8.81 18.17 9.35
C PHE A 137 -8.14 19.03 10.43
N GLN A 138 -8.50 18.78 11.68
CA GLN A 138 -7.86 19.42 12.84
C GLN A 138 -7.21 18.36 13.69
N LEU A 139 -5.89 18.32 13.68
CA LEU A 139 -5.09 17.54 14.59
C LEU A 139 -5.05 18.27 15.94
N LYS A 140 -5.93 17.90 16.87
CA LYS A 140 -5.88 18.38 18.27
C LYS A 140 -5.72 17.17 19.19
N ILE A 141 -4.49 16.97 19.67
CA ILE A 141 -4.04 15.79 20.42
C ILE A 141 -4.53 15.68 21.90
N PRO A 142 -5.38 16.52 22.54
CA PRO A 142 -5.72 16.22 23.94
C PRO A 142 -6.71 15.05 24.14
N THR A 143 -7.52 14.69 23.13
CA THR A 143 -8.72 13.86 23.34
C THR A 143 -8.66 12.42 22.84
N LEU A 144 -7.73 12.07 21.94
CA LEU A 144 -7.55 10.69 21.48
C LEU A 144 -6.47 10.00 22.33
N ARG A 145 -6.87 9.46 23.49
CA ARG A 145 -5.98 8.85 24.51
C ARG A 145 -5.12 7.67 24.04
N ARG A 146 -5.24 7.17 22.80
CA ARG A 146 -4.52 5.98 22.28
C ARG A 146 -4.28 6.01 20.76
N SER A 147 -3.63 7.05 20.22
CA SER A 147 -3.14 7.03 18.84
C SER A 147 -1.65 6.67 18.81
N ILE A 148 -1.29 5.57 18.14
CA ILE A 148 0.10 5.26 17.80
C ILE A 148 0.52 6.20 16.66
N PRO A 149 1.72 6.81 16.67
CA PRO A 149 2.16 7.67 15.59
C PRO A 149 2.11 6.94 14.24
N ALA A 150 1.39 7.53 13.28
CA ALA A 150 1.21 6.96 11.96
C ALA A 150 2.52 7.08 11.16
N HIS A 151 3.23 5.96 10.99
CA HIS A 151 4.43 5.90 10.14
C HIS A 151 4.22 5.16 8.81
N LEU A 152 3.00 4.75 8.46
CA LEU A 152 2.76 3.91 7.27
C LEU A 152 1.41 4.13 6.57
N PRO A 153 1.28 3.73 5.27
CA PRO A 153 0.18 4.13 4.40
C PRO A 153 -1.07 3.27 4.67
N HIS A 154 -1.90 3.67 5.63
CA HIS A 154 -3.04 2.85 6.08
C HIS A 154 -4.40 3.55 6.02
N ALA A 155 -4.68 4.24 4.91
CA ALA A 155 -5.96 4.90 4.72
C ALA A 155 -7.15 3.89 4.82
N ARG A 156 -7.03 2.70 4.22
CA ARG A 156 -8.12 1.71 4.16
C ARG A 156 -8.41 1.03 5.52
N ALA A 157 -7.44 0.96 6.42
CA ALA A 157 -7.64 0.43 7.77
C ALA A 157 -8.54 1.34 8.64
N MET A 158 -8.70 2.61 8.23
CA MET A 158 -9.54 3.58 8.92
C MET A 158 -11.04 3.44 8.55
N LEU A 159 -11.36 2.83 7.41
CA LEU A 159 -12.72 2.73 6.89
C LEU A 159 -13.72 2.06 7.88
N PRO A 160 -13.39 0.93 8.54
CA PRO A 160 -14.30 0.35 9.55
C PRO A 160 -14.56 1.27 10.74
N ARG A 161 -13.57 2.11 11.10
CA ARG A 161 -13.69 3.06 12.22
C ARG A 161 -14.54 4.28 11.84
N LEU A 162 -14.40 4.76 10.60
CA LEU A 162 -15.30 5.79 10.06
C LEU A 162 -16.74 5.29 10.01
N ARG A 163 -16.97 4.04 9.56
CA ARG A 163 -18.31 3.40 9.61
C ARG A 163 -18.86 3.26 11.02
N CYS A 164 -18.03 2.90 11.99
CA CYS A 164 -18.43 2.81 13.39
C CYS A 164 -18.79 4.19 13.98
N ALA A 165 -18.01 5.22 13.65
CA ALA A 165 -18.28 6.58 14.08
C ALA A 165 -19.63 7.08 13.55
N VAL A 166 -19.99 6.79 12.29
CA VAL A 166 -21.30 7.15 11.71
C VAL A 166 -22.46 6.42 12.39
N ARG A 167 -22.28 5.15 12.80
CA ARG A 167 -23.33 4.37 13.48
C ARG A 167 -23.70 4.84 14.88
N HIS A 168 -22.93 5.72 15.52
CA HIS A 168 -23.29 6.30 16.82
C HIS A 168 -24.06 7.62 16.71
N TYR A 169 -24.36 8.08 15.48
CA TYR A 169 -25.15 9.29 15.21
C TYR A 169 -26.59 8.99 14.76
N TYR A 170 -26.96 7.71 14.59
CA TYR A 170 -28.33 7.27 14.31
C TYR A 170 -28.91 6.52 15.51
#